data_AF-A0A2P2KWM5-F1
#
_entry.id   AF-A0A2P2KWM5-F1
#
_cell.length_a   1.000
_cell.length_b   1.000
_cell.length_c   1.000
_cell.angle_alpha   90.00
_cell.angle_beta   90.00
_cell.angle_gamma   90.00
#
_symmetry.space_group_name_H-M   'P 1'
#
loop_
_entity.id
_entity.type
_entity.pdbx_description
1 polymer ?
#
loop_
_entity_poly.entity_id
_entity_poly.type
_entity_poly.pdbx_seq_one_letter_code
_entity_poly.pdbx_strand_id
1 'polypeptide(L)'
;MIFSYVGNYFWTHYFFTVLGASYSFPSWKMNNVPHTTFLLTHVCFLFYHVASNMTLRRLRHAVADLPDNIRWAVEAAWILAFSYFIAYLETIAIANFPYYDFVDRALMYKVGCLFYAIYFIVSFPMFLRIDEKASDLWNLSRVAVDALGAAMLVTILLDLWRIFLGPIVPLPDAKQCPQSGLVWFPGHGNET
;
A
#
# COMPACT_ATOMS: atom_id res chain seq x y z
N MET A 1 10.74 7.83 -2.06
CA MET A 1 11.25 6.77 -2.98
C MET A 1 11.39 5.41 -2.30
N ILE A 2 12.20 5.24 -1.24
CA ILE A 2 12.45 3.94 -0.58
C ILE A 2 11.16 3.22 -0.16
N PHE A 3 10.31 3.90 0.63
CA PHE A 3 9.04 3.32 1.09
C PHE A 3 8.11 2.90 -0.07
N SER A 4 8.06 3.70 -1.13
CA SER A 4 7.29 3.41 -2.35
C SER A 4 7.85 2.21 -3.11
N TYR A 5 9.17 2.08 -3.19
CA TYR A 5 9.83 0.93 -3.80
C TYR A 5 9.52 -0.35 -3.01
N VAL A 6 9.64 -0.30 -1.67
CA VAL A 6 9.32 -1.46 -0.83
C VAL A 6 7.87 -1.89 -1.01
N GLY A 7 6.94 -0.93 -1.01
CA GLY A 7 5.53 -1.19 -1.25
C GLY A 7 5.26 -1.84 -2.60
N ASN A 8 5.83 -1.30 -3.68
CA ASN A 8 5.59 -1.84 -5.02
C ASN A 8 6.29 -3.18 -5.27
N TYR A 9 7.50 -3.38 -4.77
CA TYR A 9 8.27 -4.59 -5.05
C TYR A 9 7.90 -5.75 -4.12
N PHE A 10 7.82 -5.50 -2.81
CA PHE A 10 7.56 -6.54 -1.81
C PHE A 10 6.06 -6.66 -1.49
N TRP A 11 5.40 -5.55 -1.13
CA TRP A 11 4.03 -5.63 -0.64
C TRP A 11 3.00 -5.89 -1.73
N THR A 12 3.15 -5.32 -2.92
CA THR A 12 2.23 -5.62 -4.03
C THR A 12 2.28 -7.11 -4.39
N HIS A 13 3.46 -7.72 -4.43
CA HIS A 13 3.57 -9.16 -4.61
C HIS A 13 2.97 -9.94 -3.44
N TYR A 14 3.19 -9.49 -2.20
CA TYR A 14 2.56 -10.07 -1.02
C TYR A 14 1.03 -10.00 -1.09
N PHE A 15 0.48 -8.89 -1.59
CA PHE A 15 -0.95 -8.71 -1.83
C PHE A 15 -1.48 -9.66 -2.90
N PHE A 16 -0.71 -9.92 -3.96
CA PHE A 16 -1.09 -10.94 -4.95
C PHE A 16 -1.26 -12.32 -4.31
N THR A 17 -0.34 -12.69 -3.42
CA THR A 17 -0.38 -13.97 -2.71
C THR A 17 -1.48 -14.03 -1.64
N VAL A 18 -1.66 -12.97 -0.85
CA VAL A 18 -2.60 -12.99 0.29
C VAL A 18 -4.04 -12.68 -0.13
N LEU A 19 -4.23 -11.80 -1.12
CA LEU A 19 -5.54 -11.28 -1.55
C LEU A 19 -6.00 -11.86 -2.89
N GLY A 20 -5.14 -12.59 -3.63
CA GLY A 20 -5.50 -13.14 -4.93
C GLY A 20 -5.74 -12.05 -5.98
N ALA A 21 -4.74 -11.19 -6.17
CA ALA A 21 -4.77 -10.08 -7.11
C ALA A 21 -3.68 -10.21 -8.19
N SER A 22 -3.88 -9.67 -9.38
CA SER A 22 -2.86 -9.66 -10.42
C SER A 22 -3.07 -8.58 -11.49
N TYR A 23 -1.99 -8.13 -12.12
CA TYR A 23 -2.05 -7.27 -13.32
C TYR A 23 -2.03 -8.10 -14.61
N SER A 24 -3.01 -7.86 -15.48
CA SER A 24 -3.20 -8.60 -16.74
C SER A 24 -2.68 -7.88 -18.00
N PHE A 25 -2.26 -6.62 -17.92
CA PHE A 25 -1.75 -5.91 -19.09
C PHE A 25 -0.30 -6.32 -19.47
N PRO A 26 0.05 -6.25 -20.78
CA PRO A 26 1.40 -6.54 -21.25
C PRO A 26 2.37 -5.43 -20.84
N SER A 27 3.43 -5.79 -20.12
CA SER A 27 4.46 -4.84 -19.67
C SER A 27 5.73 -5.57 -19.26
N TRP A 28 6.83 -4.84 -19.12
CA TRP A 28 7.99 -5.32 -18.38
C TRP A 28 7.64 -5.40 -16.89
N LYS A 29 7.75 -6.59 -16.30
CA LYS A 29 7.36 -6.85 -14.91
C LYS A 29 8.59 -7.13 -14.03
N MET A 30 8.58 -6.63 -12.81
CA MET A 30 9.53 -6.96 -11.76
C MET A 30 8.74 -7.59 -10.61
N ASN A 31 9.05 -8.83 -10.24
CA ASN A 31 8.28 -9.59 -9.25
C ASN A 31 6.76 -9.64 -9.56
N ASN A 32 6.41 -9.88 -10.82
CA ASN A 32 5.03 -9.83 -11.38
C ASN A 32 4.34 -8.45 -11.35
N VAL A 33 5.05 -7.38 -10.96
CA VAL A 33 4.52 -6.01 -10.94
C VAL A 33 5.04 -5.21 -12.15
N PRO A 34 4.17 -4.61 -12.97
CA PRO A 34 4.56 -3.75 -14.08
C PRO A 34 5.41 -2.55 -13.64
N HIS A 35 6.49 -2.23 -14.35
CA HIS A 35 7.33 -1.07 -13.97
C HIS A 35 6.58 0.27 -14.01
N THR A 36 5.61 0.40 -14.91
CA THR A 36 4.79 1.62 -15.04
C THR A 36 4.00 1.93 -13.77
N THR A 37 3.59 0.91 -12.99
CA THR A 37 2.84 1.12 -11.75
C THR A 37 3.72 1.65 -10.63
N PHE A 38 5.04 1.44 -10.64
CA PHE A 38 5.93 1.99 -9.62
C PHE A 38 5.92 3.53 -9.64
N LEU A 39 5.87 4.13 -10.84
CA LEU A 39 5.82 5.59 -10.99
C LEU A 39 4.41 6.13 -10.73
N LEU A 40 3.39 5.47 -11.28
CA LEU A 40 1.99 5.89 -11.11
C LEU A 40 1.57 5.86 -9.63
N THR A 41 1.81 4.74 -8.95
CA THR A 41 1.48 4.59 -7.54
C THR A 41 2.27 5.59 -6.68
N HIS A 42 3.50 5.94 -7.06
CA HIS A 42 4.28 6.93 -6.33
C HIS A 42 3.55 8.28 -6.25
N VAL A 43 3.03 8.75 -7.38
CA VAL A 43 2.30 10.02 -7.44
C VAL A 43 0.98 9.93 -6.67
N CYS A 44 0.22 8.85 -6.84
CA CYS A 44 -1.04 8.62 -6.12
C CYS A 44 -0.82 8.58 -4.61
N PHE A 45 0.16 7.81 -4.13
CA PHE A 45 0.47 7.73 -2.71
C PHE A 45 0.92 9.09 -2.17
N LEU A 46 1.80 9.81 -2.86
CA LEU A 46 2.19 11.16 -2.42
C LEU A 46 0.98 12.07 -2.25
N PHE A 47 0.03 12.03 -3.19
CA PHE A 47 -1.21 12.80 -3.07
C PHE A 47 -1.98 12.47 -1.79
N TYR A 48 -2.11 11.19 -1.42
CA TYR A 48 -2.79 10.78 -0.18
C TYR A 48 -2.06 11.25 1.08
N HIS A 49 -0.73 11.21 1.09
CA HIS A 49 0.05 11.70 2.24
C HIS A 49 -0.07 13.22 2.38
N VAL A 50 -0.07 13.98 1.29
CA VAL A 50 -0.28 15.43 1.34
C VAL A 50 -1.69 15.74 1.84
N ALA A 51 -2.73 15.06 1.33
CA ALA A 51 -4.09 15.22 1.80
C ALA A 51 -4.22 14.88 3.29
N SER A 52 -3.60 13.78 3.73
CA SER A 52 -3.52 13.40 5.15
C SER A 52 -2.86 14.49 6.00
N ASN A 53 -1.70 15.00 5.60
CA ASN A 53 -1.01 16.06 6.34
C ASN A 53 -1.87 17.33 6.45
N MET A 54 -2.52 17.76 5.36
CA MET A 54 -3.41 18.92 5.38
C MET A 54 -4.60 18.73 6.33
N THR A 55 -5.24 17.56 6.32
CA THR A 55 -6.37 17.28 7.22
C THR A 55 -5.94 17.16 8.68
N LEU A 56 -4.81 16.49 8.96
CA LEU A 56 -4.26 16.37 10.31
C LEU A 56 -3.82 17.71 10.89
N ARG A 57 -3.22 18.60 10.08
CA ARG A 57 -2.90 19.97 10.52
C ARG A 57 -4.15 20.75 10.92
N ARG A 58 -5.20 20.68 10.09
CA ARG A 58 -6.49 21.32 10.40
C ARG A 58 -7.13 20.73 11.65
N LEU A 59 -7.09 19.40 11.80
CA LEU A 59 -7.62 18.71 12.97
C LEU A 59 -6.90 19.16 14.24
N ARG A 60 -5.56 19.15 14.23
CA ARG A 60 -4.72 19.63 15.35
C ARG A 60 -5.05 21.04 15.78
N HIS A 61 -5.24 21.93 14.82
CA HIS A 61 -5.67 23.30 15.10
C HIS A 61 -7.08 23.34 15.70
N ALA A 62 -8.02 22.52 15.21
CA ALA A 62 -9.39 22.48 15.71
C ALA A 62 -9.50 21.90 17.13
N VAL A 63 -8.59 21.00 17.52
CA VAL A 63 -8.56 20.38 18.86
C VAL A 63 -7.53 21.02 19.80
N ALA A 64 -6.96 22.16 19.42
CA ALA A 64 -5.84 22.80 20.12
C ALA A 64 -6.16 23.30 21.54
N ASP A 65 -7.43 23.36 21.93
CA ASP A 65 -7.87 23.76 23.27
C ASP A 65 -8.30 22.57 24.14
N LEU A 66 -8.38 21.35 23.58
CA LEU A 66 -8.80 20.15 24.30
C LEU A 66 -7.66 19.57 25.17
N PRO A 67 -7.97 18.74 26.17
CA PRO A 67 -6.95 17.99 26.92
C PRO A 67 -6.12 17.05 26.03
N ASP A 68 -4.85 16.83 26.36
CA ASP A 68 -3.90 16.05 25.55
C ASP A 68 -4.38 14.63 25.23
N ASN A 69 -4.99 13.93 26.19
CA ASN A 69 -5.53 12.58 25.98
C ASN A 69 -6.61 12.56 24.89
N ILE A 70 -7.43 13.60 24.84
CA ILE A 70 -8.50 13.72 23.84
C ILE A 70 -7.89 14.06 22.48
N ARG A 71 -6.87 14.92 22.42
CA ARG A 71 -6.16 15.22 21.16
C ARG A 71 -5.55 13.96 20.56
N TRP A 72 -4.83 13.17 21.37
CA TRP A 72 -4.25 11.90 20.93
C TRP A 72 -5.30 10.91 20.44
N ALA A 73 -6.41 10.77 21.16
CA ALA A 73 -7.51 9.89 20.76
C ALA A 73 -8.15 10.34 19.43
N VAL A 74 -8.38 11.65 19.28
CA VAL A 74 -8.97 12.22 18.05
C VAL A 74 -8.01 12.10 16.86
N GLU A 75 -6.72 12.37 17.04
CA GLU A 75 -5.72 12.17 15.99
C GLU A 75 -5.62 10.70 15.57
N ALA A 76 -5.54 9.77 16.53
CA ALA A 76 -5.49 8.34 16.23
C ALA A 76 -6.76 7.87 15.51
N ALA A 77 -7.94 8.29 15.98
CA ALA A 77 -9.21 7.97 15.35
C ALA A 77 -9.29 8.53 13.92
N TRP A 78 -8.80 9.75 13.70
CA TRP A 78 -8.75 10.34 12.36
C TRP A 78 -7.80 9.60 11.43
N ILE A 79 -6.60 9.23 11.89
CA ILE A 79 -5.66 8.44 11.10
C ILE A 79 -6.33 7.13 10.69
N LEU A 80 -6.91 6.39 11.64
CA LEU A 80 -7.59 5.11 11.35
C LEU A 80 -8.73 5.29 10.33
N ALA A 81 -9.59 6.29 10.54
CA ALA A 81 -10.72 6.56 9.65
C ALA A 81 -10.26 6.98 8.24
N PHE A 82 -9.29 7.90 8.15
CA PHE A 82 -8.79 8.40 6.88
C PHE A 82 -7.98 7.34 6.13
N SER A 83 -7.17 6.53 6.82
CA SER A 83 -6.46 5.38 6.25
C SER A 83 -7.41 4.37 5.64
N TYR A 84 -8.49 4.01 6.36
CA TYR A 84 -9.51 3.11 5.83
C TYR A 84 -10.25 3.72 4.63
N PHE A 85 -10.61 5.00 4.71
CA PHE A 85 -11.28 5.71 3.62
C PHE A 85 -10.45 5.73 2.33
N ILE A 86 -9.17 6.09 2.41
CA ILE A 86 -8.27 6.09 1.25
C ILE A 86 -8.06 4.67 0.72
N ALA A 87 -7.86 3.68 1.60
CA ALA A 87 -7.72 2.29 1.19
C ALA A 87 -8.96 1.75 0.46
N TYR A 88 -10.15 2.16 0.90
CA TYR A 88 -11.41 1.82 0.25
C TYR A 88 -11.54 2.46 -1.13
N LEU A 89 -11.21 3.76 -1.27
CA LEU A 89 -11.20 4.44 -2.56
C LEU A 89 -10.22 3.82 -3.55
N GLU A 90 -9.01 3.51 -3.09
CA GLU A 90 -8.00 2.78 -3.88
C GLU A 90 -8.52 1.42 -4.33
N THR A 91 -9.15 0.66 -3.44
CA THR A 91 -9.73 -0.64 -3.78
C THR A 91 -10.81 -0.51 -4.85
N ILE A 92 -11.66 0.52 -4.77
CA ILE A 92 -12.64 0.82 -5.83
C ILE A 92 -11.95 1.21 -7.13
N ALA A 93 -10.96 2.09 -7.09
CA ALA A 93 -10.25 2.55 -8.29
C ALA A 93 -9.56 1.38 -9.02
N ILE A 94 -8.87 0.53 -8.26
CA ILE A 94 -8.18 -0.66 -8.76
C ILE A 94 -9.17 -1.69 -9.29
N ALA A 95 -10.29 -1.95 -8.59
CA ALA A 95 -11.30 -2.92 -9.03
C ALA A 95 -12.04 -2.51 -10.31
N ASN A 96 -12.04 -1.22 -10.65
CA ASN A 96 -12.59 -0.72 -11.90
C ASN A 96 -11.52 -0.58 -13.01
N PHE A 97 -10.26 -0.85 -12.72
CA PHE A 97 -9.21 -0.84 -13.73
C PHE A 97 -9.29 -2.13 -14.58
N PRO A 98 -9.45 -2.03 -15.91
CA PRO A 98 -9.72 -3.18 -16.78
C PRO A 98 -8.57 -4.20 -16.86
N TYR A 99 -7.39 -3.85 -16.37
CA TYR A 99 -6.22 -4.73 -16.39
C TYR A 99 -5.73 -5.11 -14.98
N TYR A 100 -6.65 -5.09 -14.01
CA TYR A 100 -6.42 -5.58 -12.66
C TYR A 100 -7.49 -6.59 -12.27
N ASP A 101 -7.06 -7.82 -11.99
CA ASP A 101 -7.95 -8.92 -11.71
C ASP A 101 -7.88 -9.33 -10.23
N PHE A 102 -9.06 -9.50 -9.63
CA PHE A 102 -9.25 -10.05 -8.29
C PHE A 102 -9.94 -11.39 -8.38
N VAL A 103 -9.46 -12.39 -7.62
CA VAL A 103 -10.12 -13.69 -7.49
C VAL A 103 -11.49 -13.56 -6.81
N ASP A 104 -11.57 -12.79 -5.73
CA ASP A 104 -12.83 -12.48 -5.04
C ASP A 104 -12.94 -10.98 -4.71
N ARG A 105 -13.73 -10.27 -5.51
CA ARG A 105 -13.97 -8.83 -5.35
C ARG A 105 -14.75 -8.51 -4.06
N ALA A 106 -15.71 -9.34 -3.68
CA ALA A 106 -16.56 -9.07 -2.52
C ALA A 106 -15.74 -9.14 -1.22
N LEU A 107 -14.83 -10.11 -1.17
CA LEU A 107 -13.89 -10.30 -0.08
C LEU A 107 -12.84 -9.19 -0.03
N MET A 108 -12.34 -8.75 -1.19
CA MET A 108 -11.45 -7.59 -1.28
C MET A 108 -12.10 -6.33 -0.70
N TYR A 109 -13.38 -6.06 -1.02
CA TYR A 109 -14.09 -4.91 -0.45
C TYR A 109 -14.32 -5.02 1.06
N LYS A 110 -14.58 -6.23 1.58
CA LYS A 110 -14.88 -6.45 3.01
C LYS A 110 -13.64 -6.47 3.89
N VAL A 111 -12.58 -7.15 3.45
CA VAL A 111 -11.41 -7.46 4.29
C VAL A 111 -10.13 -6.92 3.66
N GLY A 112 -10.01 -6.98 2.33
CA GLY A 112 -8.84 -6.47 1.61
C GLY A 112 -8.60 -4.97 1.84
N CYS A 113 -9.65 -4.15 1.89
CA CYS A 113 -9.55 -2.73 2.23
C CYS A 113 -8.90 -2.49 3.60
N LEU A 114 -9.26 -3.29 4.61
CA LEU A 114 -8.73 -3.15 5.96
C LEU A 114 -7.26 -3.58 6.03
N PHE A 115 -6.91 -4.66 5.35
CA PHE A 115 -5.53 -5.10 5.21
C PHE A 115 -4.66 -4.07 4.48
N TYR A 116 -5.19 -3.47 3.42
CA TYR A 116 -4.51 -2.41 2.68
C TYR A 116 -4.37 -1.12 3.52
N ALA A 117 -5.35 -0.80 4.37
CA ALA A 117 -5.31 0.35 5.26
C ALA A 117 -4.12 0.34 6.24
N ILE A 118 -3.57 -0.83 6.60
CA ILE A 118 -2.38 -0.98 7.45
C ILE A 118 -1.20 -0.15 6.92
N TYR A 119 -1.04 -0.11 5.59
CA TYR A 119 -0.04 0.74 4.94
C TYR A 119 -0.16 2.20 5.40
N PHE A 120 -1.37 2.74 5.31
CA PHE A 120 -1.66 4.15 5.59
C PHE A 120 -1.63 4.47 7.08
N ILE A 121 -2.03 3.53 7.93
CA ILE A 121 -2.00 3.69 9.40
C ILE A 121 -0.59 4.01 9.88
N VAL A 122 0.43 3.40 9.28
CA VAL A 122 1.83 3.67 9.60
C VAL A 122 2.38 4.83 8.79
N SER A 123 2.05 4.91 7.50
CA SER A 123 2.72 5.86 6.60
C SER A 123 2.29 7.32 6.83
N PHE A 124 1.02 7.57 7.15
CA PHE A 124 0.51 8.92 7.43
C PHE A 124 1.22 9.63 8.59
N PRO A 125 1.31 9.06 9.81
CA PRO A 125 2.02 9.72 10.90
C PRO A 125 3.52 9.88 10.63
N MET A 126 4.13 8.92 9.90
CA MET A 126 5.55 9.01 9.52
C MET A 126 5.81 10.17 8.55
N PHE A 127 4.96 10.37 7.55
CA PHE A 127 5.07 11.51 6.63
C PHE A 127 4.82 12.84 7.32
N LEU A 128 3.82 12.91 8.20
CA LEU A 128 3.53 14.12 8.98
C LEU A 128 4.73 14.51 9.87
N ARG A 129 5.39 13.54 10.49
CA ARG A 129 6.58 13.78 11.33
C ARG A 129 7.73 14.43 10.57
N ILE A 130 7.93 14.07 9.31
CA ILE A 130 8.99 14.63 8.48
C ILE A 130 8.68 16.08 8.10
N ASP A 131 7.41 16.38 7.81
CA ASP A 131 6.93 17.68 7.32
C ASP A 131 6.86 18.78 8.39
N GLU A 132 6.50 18.44 9.64
CA GLU A 132 6.17 19.45 10.67
C GLU A 132 7.38 20.13 11.33
N LYS A 133 8.55 19.50 11.39
CA LYS A 133 9.72 20.05 12.10
C LYS A 133 10.64 20.86 11.18
N ALA A 134 10.24 22.09 10.86
CA ALA A 134 11.03 23.00 10.03
C ALA A 134 12.45 23.29 10.58
N SER A 135 12.65 23.19 11.90
CA SER A 135 13.96 23.40 12.55
C SER A 135 14.85 22.16 12.60
N ASP A 136 14.33 20.96 12.29
CA ASP A 136 15.08 19.71 12.30
C ASP A 136 15.45 19.35 10.85
N LEU A 137 16.68 19.67 10.43
CA LEU A 137 17.15 19.35 9.09
C LEU A 137 17.29 17.82 8.93
N TRP A 138 16.55 17.26 7.99
CA TRP A 138 16.57 15.84 7.69
C TRP A 138 17.72 15.48 6.73
N ASN A 139 18.71 14.75 7.24
CA ASN A 139 19.76 14.16 6.41
C ASN A 139 19.21 12.97 5.61
N LEU A 140 19.69 12.78 4.37
CA LEU A 140 19.26 11.69 3.49
C LEU A 140 19.40 10.30 4.13
N SER A 141 20.48 10.07 4.88
CA SER A 141 20.71 8.81 5.60
C SER A 141 19.65 8.56 6.68
N ARG A 142 19.28 9.58 7.45
CA ARG A 142 18.23 9.50 8.47
C ARG A 142 16.88 9.20 7.84
N VAL A 143 16.52 9.90 6.76
CA VAL A 143 15.26 9.65 6.03
C VAL A 143 15.25 8.23 5.46
N ALA A 144 16.38 7.73 4.97
CA ALA A 144 16.47 6.36 4.44
C ALA A 144 16.24 5.31 5.53
N VAL A 145 16.88 5.47 6.70
CA VAL A 145 16.71 4.58 7.86
C VAL A 145 15.27 4.62 8.37
N ASP A 146 14.70 5.81 8.56
CA ASP A 146 13.32 5.97 9.04
C ASP A 146 12.31 5.38 8.03
N ALA A 147 12.54 5.53 6.72
CA ALA A 147 11.70 4.93 5.69
C ALA A 147 11.79 3.39 5.68
N LEU A 148 12.97 2.82 5.90
CA LEU A 148 13.15 1.37 6.05
C LEU A 148 12.50 0.86 7.35
N GLY A 149 12.62 1.59 8.45
CA GLY A 149 11.97 1.27 9.72
C GLY A 149 10.44 1.29 9.61
N ALA A 150 9.88 2.32 8.98
CA ALA A 150 8.45 2.39 8.69
C ALA A 150 7.99 1.23 7.79
N ALA A 151 8.79 0.88 6.77
CA ALA A 151 8.51 -0.26 5.91
C ALA A 151 8.55 -1.60 6.67
N MET A 152 9.51 -1.77 7.57
CA MET A 152 9.57 -2.96 8.40
C MET A 152 8.37 -3.05 9.35
N LEU A 153 7.94 -1.93 9.93
CA LEU A 153 6.75 -1.89 10.77
C LEU A 153 5.47 -2.30 10.02
N VAL A 154 5.26 -1.78 8.80
CA VAL A 154 4.16 -2.21 7.93
C VAL A 154 4.25 -3.70 7.66
N THR A 155 5.44 -4.20 7.31
CA THR A 155 5.66 -5.63 7.03
C THR A 155 5.30 -6.51 8.22
N ILE A 156 5.70 -6.12 9.44
CA ILE A 156 5.35 -6.85 10.67
C ILE A 156 3.84 -6.88 10.88
N LEU A 157 3.15 -5.74 10.72
CA LEU A 157 1.69 -5.70 10.89
C LEU A 157 0.95 -6.56 9.85
N LEU A 158 1.42 -6.54 8.61
CA LEU A 158 0.90 -7.38 7.54
C LEU A 158 1.15 -8.87 7.82
N ASP A 159 2.30 -9.24 8.36
CA ASP A 159 2.62 -10.63 8.67
C ASP A 159 1.86 -11.13 9.92
N LEU A 160 1.68 -10.28 10.94
CA LEU A 160 0.79 -10.59 12.08
C LEU A 160 -0.63 -10.86 11.60
N TRP A 161 -1.15 -10.03 10.68
CA TRP A 161 -2.44 -10.28 10.07
C TRP A 161 -2.48 -11.65 9.38
N ARG A 162 -1.48 -11.97 8.54
CA ARG A 162 -1.39 -13.26 7.87
C ARG A 162 -1.34 -14.44 8.85
N ILE A 163 -0.62 -14.32 9.97
CA ILE A 163 -0.50 -15.39 10.96
C ILE A 163 -1.82 -15.60 11.72
N PHE A 164 -2.49 -14.52 12.14
CA PHE A 164 -3.69 -14.63 12.96
C PHE A 164 -4.97 -14.86 12.18
N LEU A 165 -5.10 -14.25 10.99
CA LEU A 165 -6.33 -14.28 10.18
C LEU A 165 -6.20 -15.13 8.91
N GLY A 166 -4.98 -15.42 8.47
CA GLY A 166 -4.71 -16.23 7.28
C GLY A 166 -4.83 -15.46 5.95
N PRO A 167 -4.48 -16.10 4.83
CA PRO A 167 -4.81 -15.61 3.50
C PRO A 167 -6.32 -15.63 3.29
N ILE A 168 -6.84 -14.63 2.61
CA ILE A 168 -8.29 -14.49 2.47
C ILE A 168 -8.81 -15.36 1.31
N VAL A 169 -7.94 -15.69 0.35
CA VAL A 169 -8.24 -16.60 -0.77
C VAL A 169 -7.49 -17.92 -0.57
N PRO A 170 -8.14 -19.09 -0.71
CA PRO A 170 -7.42 -20.36 -0.82
C PRO A 170 -6.67 -20.37 -2.15
N LEU A 171 -5.37 -20.09 -2.12
CA LEU A 171 -4.53 -20.24 -3.30
C LEU A 171 -4.48 -21.75 -3.65
N PRO A 172 -4.92 -22.17 -4.85
CA PRO A 172 -4.61 -23.50 -5.33
C PRO A 172 -3.08 -23.61 -5.43
N ASP A 173 -2.51 -24.75 -5.00
CA ASP A 173 -1.09 -25.07 -5.17
C ASP A 173 -0.64 -24.65 -6.57
N ALA A 174 0.21 -23.61 -6.62
CA ALA A 174 0.94 -23.13 -7.77
C ALA A 174 0.33 -23.52 -9.13
N LYS A 175 -0.86 -23.01 -9.47
CA LYS A 175 -1.25 -23.00 -10.88
C LYS A 175 -0.24 -22.11 -11.59
N GLN A 176 0.68 -22.75 -12.29
CA GLN A 176 1.59 -22.18 -13.27
C GLN A 176 0.81 -21.11 -14.04
N CYS A 177 1.00 -19.83 -13.69
CA CYS A 177 0.51 -18.77 -14.53
C CYS A 177 1.13 -19.04 -15.90
N PRO A 178 0.33 -19.19 -16.98
CA PRO A 178 0.92 -19.21 -18.31
C PRO A 178 1.72 -17.92 -18.39
N GLN A 179 3.02 -18.03 -18.69
CA GLN A 179 3.86 -16.86 -18.85
C GLN A 179 3.16 -15.98 -19.90
N SER A 180 2.52 -14.91 -19.44
CA SER A 180 1.99 -13.87 -20.31
C SER A 180 3.21 -13.10 -20.84
N GLY A 181 3.93 -13.75 -21.75
CA GLY A 181 4.93 -13.11 -22.57
C GLY A 181 4.25 -11.99 -23.35
N LEU A 182 5.03 -10.96 -23.65
CA LEU A 182 4.63 -9.94 -24.62
C LEU A 182 4.15 -10.65 -25.89
N VAL A 183 3.01 -10.21 -26.44
CA VAL A 183 2.38 -10.76 -27.67
C VAL A 183 3.34 -10.90 -28.85
N TRP A 184 4.47 -10.18 -28.83
CA TRP A 184 5.47 -10.10 -29.89
C TRP A 184 6.73 -10.93 -29.67
N PHE A 185 6.87 -11.61 -28.53
CA PHE A 185 7.93 -12.60 -28.32
C PHE A 185 7.32 -13.99 -28.45
N PRO A 186 7.51 -14.70 -29.58
CA PRO A 186 7.11 -16.09 -29.65
C PRO A 186 7.97 -16.86 -28.65
N GLY A 187 7.33 -17.37 -27.60
CA GLY A 187 7.94 -18.33 -26.70
C GLY A 187 8.46 -19.49 -27.53
N HIS A 188 9.73 -19.85 -27.34
CA HIS A 188 10.26 -21.08 -27.91
C HIS A 188 9.49 -22.25 -27.30
N GLY A 189 8.53 -22.77 -28.08
CA GLY A 189 7.99 -24.09 -27.83
C GLY A 189 9.13 -25.08 -27.96
N ASN A 190 9.31 -25.92 -26.93
CA ASN A 190 10.16 -27.10 -27.04
C ASN A 190 9.59 -27.98 -28.16
N GLU A 191 10.29 -28.01 -29.30
CA GLU A 191 10.10 -29.03 -30.32
C GLU A 191 10.76 -30.32 -29.81
N THR A 192 9.94 -31.32 -29.54
CA THR A 192 10.33 -32.74 -29.59
C THR A 192 9.88 -33.32 -30.91
#